data_AF-A0A946BG55-F1
#
_entry.id   AF-A0A946BG55-F1
#
_cell.length_a   1.000
_cell.length_b   1.000
_cell.length_c   1.000
_cell.angle_alpha   90.00
_cell.angle_beta   90.00
_cell.angle_gamma   90.00
#
_symmetry.space_group_name_H-M   'P 1'
#
loop_
_entity.id
_entity.type
_entity.pdbx_description
1 polymer ?
#
loop_
_entity_poly.entity_id
_entity_poly.type
_entity_poly.pdbx_seq_one_letter_code
_entity_poly.pdbx_strand_id
1 'polypeptide(L)'
;MSENIKGLLQKINFIETDMELHKQILVSIPSEDKSEIKNIISKIADQKNQIHALRQEIKKIDEDEYNKIIAIEKAAQVFRQIARDKKFVQVNTLNESGVCFITFNDGTRLDCLVTAKEENGNWTVLTLDGETKEYPRGIIK
;
A
#
# COMPACT_ATOMS: atom_id res chain seq x y z
N MET A 1 -17.59 4.14 0.51
CA MET A 1 -17.28 2.70 0.54
C MET A 1 -18.38 1.98 1.31
N SER A 2 -18.91 0.88 0.76
CA SER A 2 -19.95 0.09 1.43
C SER A 2 -19.40 -0.70 2.62
N GLU A 3 -20.23 -1.00 3.63
CA GLU A 3 -19.84 -1.82 4.79
C GLU A 3 -19.37 -3.22 4.37
N ASN A 4 -19.96 -3.76 3.30
CA ASN A 4 -19.57 -5.05 2.73
C ASN A 4 -18.13 -5.03 2.19
N ILE A 5 -17.76 -4.00 1.41
CA ILE A 5 -16.39 -3.86 0.89
C ILE A 5 -15.41 -3.64 2.04
N LYS A 6 -15.76 -2.81 3.03
CA LYS A 6 -14.94 -2.61 4.24
C LYS A 6 -14.68 -3.92 4.97
N GLY A 7 -15.71 -4.76 5.13
CA GLY A 7 -15.56 -6.09 5.76
C GLY A 7 -14.66 -7.03 4.94
N LEU A 8 -14.76 -7.02 3.61
CA LEU A 8 -13.89 -7.80 2.73
C LEU A 8 -12.43 -7.33 2.82
N LEU A 9 -12.19 -6.01 2.83
CA LEU A 9 -10.86 -5.43 2.99
C LEU A 9 -10.24 -5.78 4.36
N GLN A 10 -11.03 -5.76 5.44
CA GLN A 10 -10.56 -6.18 6.76
C GLN A 10 -10.13 -7.66 6.77
N LYS A 11 -10.90 -8.54 6.11
CA LYS A 11 -10.52 -9.96 5.95
C LYS A 11 -9.25 -10.12 5.14
N ILE A 12 -9.11 -9.38 4.03
CA ILE A 12 -7.89 -9.37 3.22
C ILE A 12 -6.69 -8.97 4.09
N ASN A 13 -6.78 -7.86 4.83
CA ASN A 13 -5.69 -7.38 5.68
C ASN A 13 -5.29 -8.39 6.77
N PHE A 14 -6.25 -9.10 7.35
CA PHE A 14 -5.98 -10.18 8.30
C PHE A 14 -5.18 -11.33 7.65
N ILE A 15 -5.61 -11.80 6.48
CA ILE A 15 -4.93 -12.87 5.74
C ILE A 15 -3.53 -12.41 5.30
N GLU A 16 -3.37 -11.15 4.88
CA GLU A 16 -2.06 -10.59 4.51
C GLU A 16 -1.09 -10.54 5.70
N THR A 17 -1.58 -10.17 6.89
CA THR A 17 -0.79 -10.15 8.12
C THR A 17 -0.35 -11.57 8.51
N ASP A 18 -1.26 -12.54 8.45
CA ASP A 18 -0.98 -13.96 8.73
C ASP A 18 -0.02 -14.56 7.68
N MET A 19 -0.15 -14.18 6.41
CA MET A 19 0.78 -14.57 5.35
C MET A 19 2.18 -13.99 5.58
N GLU A 20 2.30 -12.76 6.07
CA GLU A 20 3.59 -12.17 6.40
C GLU A 20 4.28 -12.91 7.56
N LEU A 21 3.51 -13.32 8.57
CA LEU A 21 4.02 -14.21 9.64
C LEU A 21 4.56 -15.53 9.06
N HIS A 22 3.85 -16.16 8.12
CA HIS A 22 4.33 -17.37 7.47
C HIS A 22 5.59 -17.17 6.62
N LYS A 23 5.77 -16.02 5.97
CA LYS A 23 7.03 -15.70 5.28
C LYS A 23 8.20 -15.56 6.26
N GLN A 24 7.97 -14.95 7.43
CA GLN A 24 8.98 -14.86 8.47
C GLN A 24 9.35 -16.24 9.04
N ILE A 25 8.35 -17.11 9.23
CA ILE A 25 8.61 -18.50 9.62
C ILE A 25 9.44 -19.20 8.53
N LEU A 26 9.08 -19.03 7.25
CA LEU A 26 9.77 -19.66 6.12
C LEU A 26 11.27 -19.37 6.10
N VAL A 27 11.68 -18.12 6.38
CA VAL A 27 13.11 -17.75 6.41
C VAL A 27 13.86 -18.28 7.64
N SER A 28 13.13 -18.73 8.66
CA SER A 28 13.71 -19.28 9.89
C SER A 28 13.86 -20.81 9.87
N ILE A 29 13.22 -21.50 8.92
CA ILE A 29 13.30 -22.97 8.80
C ILE A 29 14.67 -23.37 8.24
N PRO A 30 15.37 -24.34 8.87
CA PRO A 30 16.60 -24.91 8.31
C PRO A 30 16.40 -25.47 6.90
N SER A 31 17.34 -25.21 5.99
CA SER A 31 17.22 -25.62 4.58
C SER A 31 17.11 -27.14 4.36
N GLU A 32 17.49 -27.93 5.37
CA GLU A 32 17.40 -29.39 5.37
C GLU A 32 15.97 -29.88 5.57
N ASP A 33 15.12 -29.12 6.27
CA ASP A 33 13.73 -29.48 6.51
C ASP A 33 12.83 -29.05 5.33
N LYS A 34 13.02 -29.76 4.22
CA LYS A 34 12.23 -29.59 3.00
C LYS A 34 10.74 -29.83 3.24
N SER A 35 10.39 -30.64 4.24
CA SER A 35 9.00 -31.00 4.52
C SER A 35 8.25 -29.81 5.11
N GLU A 36 8.84 -29.14 6.09
CA GLU A 36 8.28 -27.97 6.74
C GLU A 36 8.26 -26.77 5.79
N ILE A 37 9.32 -26.56 5.01
CA ILE A 37 9.38 -25.55 3.93
C ILE A 37 8.20 -25.73 2.97
N LYS A 38 7.96 -26.96 2.48
CA LYS A 38 6.86 -27.24 1.56
C LYS A 38 5.50 -26.93 2.19
N ASN A 39 5.30 -27.30 3.45
CA ASN A 39 4.04 -27.05 4.16
C ASN A 39 3.76 -25.54 4.29
N ILE A 40 4.76 -24.75 4.68
CA ILE A 40 4.62 -23.29 4.79
C ILE A 40 4.38 -22.64 3.42
N ILE A 41 5.09 -23.07 2.37
CA ILE A 41 4.85 -22.58 1.00
C ILE A 41 3.41 -22.86 0.56
N SER A 42 2.87 -24.04 0.86
CA SER A 42 1.48 -24.38 0.54
C SER A 42 0.50 -23.45 1.25
N LYS A 43 0.69 -23.20 2.55
CA LYS A 43 -0.16 -22.27 3.32
C LYS A 43 -0.14 -20.86 2.73
N ILE A 44 1.04 -20.35 2.37
CA ILE A 44 1.18 -19.05 1.71
C ILE A 44 0.44 -19.03 0.37
N ALA A 45 0.54 -20.10 -0.42
CA ALA A 45 -0.18 -20.20 -1.69
C ALA A 45 -1.71 -20.20 -1.49
N ASP A 46 -2.21 -20.94 -0.50
CA ASP A 46 -3.63 -20.98 -0.17
C ASP A 46 -4.15 -19.62 0.30
N GLN A 47 -3.40 -18.91 1.14
CA GLN A 47 -3.73 -17.55 1.56
C GLN A 47 -3.78 -16.57 0.40
N LYS A 48 -2.83 -16.67 -0.55
CA LYS A 48 -2.86 -15.87 -1.80
C LYS A 48 -4.13 -16.12 -2.60
N ASN A 49 -4.55 -17.38 -2.72
CA ASN A 49 -5.78 -17.73 -3.41
C ASN A 49 -7.03 -17.16 -2.71
N GLN A 50 -7.06 -17.18 -1.38
CA GLN A 50 -8.15 -16.58 -0.61
C GLN A 50 -8.22 -15.06 -0.80
N ILE A 51 -7.08 -14.35 -0.74
CA ILE A 51 -7.02 -12.90 -1.02
C ILE A 51 -7.53 -12.62 -2.44
N HIS A 52 -7.11 -13.42 -3.43
CA HIS A 52 -7.58 -13.27 -4.80
C HIS A 52 -9.10 -13.44 -4.92
N ALA A 53 -9.67 -14.45 -4.27
CA ALA A 53 -11.12 -14.67 -4.26
C ALA A 53 -11.88 -13.49 -3.66
N LEU A 54 -11.44 -12.99 -2.49
CA LEU A 54 -12.04 -11.81 -1.84
C LEU A 54 -11.95 -10.57 -2.72
N ARG A 55 -10.84 -10.38 -3.43
CA ARG A 55 -10.68 -9.30 -4.41
C ARG A 55 -11.67 -9.42 -5.58
N GLN A 56 -11.93 -10.63 -6.07
CA GLN A 56 -12.96 -10.86 -7.09
C GLN A 56 -14.38 -10.60 -6.55
N GLU A 57 -14.64 -10.87 -5.27
CA GLU A 57 -15.91 -10.49 -4.64
C GLU A 57 -16.10 -8.98 -4.58
N ILE A 58 -15.06 -8.21 -4.19
CA ILE A 58 -15.09 -6.75 -4.22
C ILE A 58 -15.41 -6.27 -5.65
N LYS A 59 -14.70 -6.81 -6.67
CA LYS A 59 -14.94 -6.46 -8.08
C LYS A 59 -16.39 -6.70 -8.51
N LYS A 60 -17.00 -7.80 -8.08
CA LYS A 60 -18.41 -8.12 -8.40
C LYS A 60 -19.39 -7.18 -7.72
N ILE A 61 -19.07 -6.70 -6.51
CA ILE A 61 -19.91 -5.76 -5.76
C ILE A 61 -19.79 -4.35 -6.33
N ASP A 62 -18.56 -3.93 -6.62
CA ASP A 62 -18.22 -2.58 -7.09
C ASP A 62 -16.88 -2.62 -7.86
N GLU A 63 -16.97 -2.58 -9.18
CA GLU A 63 -15.78 -2.63 -10.05
C GLU A 63 -14.96 -1.33 -9.97
N ASP A 64 -15.59 -0.18 -9.73
CA ASP A 64 -14.90 1.10 -9.64
C ASP A 64 -14.07 1.18 -8.35
N GLU A 65 -14.64 0.76 -7.22
CA GLU A 65 -13.91 0.68 -5.95
C GLU A 65 -12.77 -0.35 -6.05
N TYR A 66 -13.00 -1.49 -6.70
CA TYR A 66 -11.93 -2.46 -7.00
C TYR A 66 -10.79 -1.82 -7.80
N ASN A 67 -11.11 -1.12 -8.90
CA ASN A 67 -10.12 -0.46 -9.73
C ASN A 67 -9.34 0.62 -8.97
N LYS A 68 -10.03 1.37 -8.09
CA LYS A 68 -9.40 2.36 -7.21
C LYS A 68 -8.42 1.72 -6.22
N ILE A 69 -8.79 0.61 -5.60
CA ILE A 69 -7.89 -0.16 -4.72
C ILE A 69 -6.64 -0.59 -5.49
N ILE A 70 -6.80 -1.15 -6.69
CA ILE A 70 -5.67 -1.57 -7.53
C ILE A 70 -4.78 -0.38 -7.93
N ALA A 71 -5.36 0.78 -8.23
CA ALA A 71 -4.59 1.99 -8.54
C ALA A 71 -3.74 2.43 -7.33
N ILE A 72 -4.34 2.49 -6.14
CA ILE A 72 -3.66 2.83 -4.89
C ILE A 72 -2.52 1.84 -4.58
N GLU A 73 -2.76 0.53 -4.73
CA GLU A 73 -1.72 -0.50 -4.52
C GLU A 73 -0.53 -0.31 -5.46
N LYS A 74 -0.78 -0.04 -6.75
CA LYS A 74 0.27 0.24 -7.74
C LYS A 74 1.04 1.51 -7.41
N ALA A 75 0.34 2.60 -7.08
CA ALA A 75 0.97 3.83 -6.65
C ALA A 75 1.82 3.62 -5.38
N ALA A 76 1.32 2.86 -4.40
CA ALA A 76 2.09 2.55 -3.19
C ALA A 76 3.37 1.77 -3.52
N GLN A 77 3.34 0.88 -4.51
CA GLN A 77 4.54 0.21 -4.98
C GLN A 77 5.54 1.16 -5.63
N VAL A 78 5.09 2.08 -6.50
CA VAL A 78 5.94 3.11 -7.10
C VAL A 78 6.55 4.01 -6.03
N PHE A 79 5.74 4.47 -5.08
CA PHE A 79 6.21 5.26 -3.94
C PHE A 79 7.29 4.53 -3.15
N ARG A 80 7.10 3.23 -2.87
CA ARG A 80 8.12 2.40 -2.18
C ARG A 80 9.41 2.26 -2.99
N GLN A 81 9.35 2.23 -4.32
CA GLN A 81 10.54 2.20 -5.16
C GLN A 81 11.30 3.53 -5.04
N ILE A 82 10.60 4.66 -5.19
CA ILE A 82 11.19 6.00 -5.00
C ILE A 82 11.81 6.12 -3.59
N ALA A 83 11.13 5.60 -2.57
CA ALA A 83 11.59 5.62 -1.18
C ALA A 83 12.89 4.82 -0.94
N ARG A 84 13.27 3.89 -1.81
CA ARG A 84 14.55 3.17 -1.71
C ARG A 84 15.71 4.00 -2.25
N ASP A 85 15.44 4.80 -3.26
CA ASP A 85 16.47 5.58 -3.96
C ASP A 85 16.65 6.97 -3.35
N LYS A 86 15.65 7.44 -2.60
CA LYS A 86 15.60 8.80 -2.06
C LYS A 86 15.62 8.83 -0.54
N LYS A 87 16.21 9.91 0.00
CA LYS A 87 16.22 10.18 1.43
C LYS A 87 15.17 11.22 1.79
N PHE A 88 14.16 10.77 2.53
CA PHE A 88 13.11 11.64 3.03
C PHE A 88 13.45 12.19 4.41
N VAL A 89 13.22 13.48 4.60
CA VAL A 89 13.40 14.20 5.88
C VAL A 89 12.10 14.35 6.65
N GLN A 90 10.97 14.20 5.96
CA GLN A 90 9.63 14.29 6.56
C GLN A 90 8.69 13.37 5.79
N VAL A 91 7.84 12.64 6.50
CA VAL A 91 6.75 11.83 5.94
C VAL A 91 5.49 12.11 6.75
N ASN A 92 4.39 12.43 6.08
CA ASN A 92 3.07 12.51 6.71
C ASN A 92 2.14 11.51 6.02
N THR A 93 1.40 10.75 6.82
CA THR A 93 0.43 9.77 6.33
C THR A 93 -0.97 10.14 6.82
N LEU A 94 -1.98 9.89 5.99
CA LEU A 94 -3.37 10.14 6.38
C LEU A 94 -3.77 9.34 7.63
N ASN A 95 -3.21 8.14 7.79
CA ASN A 95 -3.51 7.25 8.92
C ASN A 95 -2.93 7.74 10.25
N GLU A 96 -1.72 8.31 10.27
CA GLU A 96 -1.08 8.76 11.51
C GLU A 96 -1.47 10.19 11.88
N SER A 97 -1.60 11.06 10.87
CA SER A 97 -1.85 12.48 11.06
C SER A 97 -3.34 12.83 11.04
N GLY A 98 -4.20 11.92 10.57
CA GLY A 98 -5.63 12.16 10.31
C GLY A 98 -5.91 13.11 9.14
N VAL A 99 -4.90 13.82 8.66
CA VAL A 99 -4.96 14.80 7.57
C VAL A 99 -3.67 14.73 6.78
N CYS A 100 -3.77 14.59 5.45
CA CYS A 100 -2.65 14.65 4.52
C CYS A 100 -3.03 15.54 3.35
N PHE A 101 -2.30 16.64 3.17
CA PHE A 101 -2.37 17.48 1.98
C PHE A 101 -1.06 18.22 1.73
N ILE A 102 -0.85 18.67 0.49
CA ILE A 102 0.12 19.72 0.15
C ILE A 102 -0.60 20.94 -0.41
N THR A 103 0.03 22.10 -0.26
CA THR A 103 -0.48 23.36 -0.82
C THR A 103 0.52 23.88 -1.84
N PHE A 104 0.05 24.09 -3.07
CA PHE A 104 0.83 24.70 -4.13
C PHE A 104 0.95 26.21 -3.92
N ASN A 105 1.92 26.85 -4.58
CA ASN A 105 2.17 28.29 -4.44
C ASN A 105 0.98 29.18 -4.86
N ASP A 106 0.14 28.68 -5.77
CA ASP A 106 -1.09 29.35 -6.21
C ASP A 106 -2.24 29.24 -5.19
N GLY A 107 -2.04 28.52 -4.09
CA GLY A 107 -3.04 28.25 -3.06
C GLY A 107 -3.86 26.99 -3.29
N THR A 108 -3.67 26.28 -4.41
CA THR A 108 -4.34 25.01 -4.68
C THR A 108 -3.92 23.96 -3.65
N ARG A 109 -4.88 23.20 -3.14
CA ARG A 109 -4.65 22.10 -2.20
C ARG A 109 -4.83 20.76 -2.89
N LEU A 110 -3.91 19.83 -2.63
CA LEU A 110 -4.01 18.44 -3.06
C LEU A 110 -4.02 17.52 -1.84
N ASP A 111 -5.14 16.81 -1.66
CA ASP A 111 -5.26 15.79 -0.62
C ASP A 111 -4.54 14.49 -1.02
N CYS A 112 -4.02 13.79 -0.02
CA CYS A 112 -3.15 12.64 -0.21
C CYS A 112 -3.42 11.52 0.80
N LEU A 113 -2.90 10.34 0.48
CA LEU A 113 -2.72 9.24 1.43
C LEU A 113 -1.36 9.34 2.12
N VAL A 114 -0.32 9.74 1.38
CA VAL A 114 1.05 9.90 1.89
C VAL A 114 1.71 11.09 1.22
N THR A 115 2.47 11.88 1.99
CA THR A 115 3.42 12.87 1.49
C THR A 115 4.77 12.63 2.10
N ALA A 116 5.83 12.74 1.31
CA ALA A 116 7.19 12.71 1.79
C ALA A 116 8.00 13.86 1.18
N LYS A 117 8.76 14.55 2.03
CA LYS A 117 9.69 15.60 1.63
C LYS A 117 11.10 15.04 1.58
N GLU A 118 11.78 15.25 0.47
CA GLU A 118 13.18 14.91 0.24
C GLU A 118 14.14 15.93 0.86
N GLU A 119 15.42 15.56 1.04
CA GLU A 119 16.47 16.50 1.50
C GLU A 119 16.67 17.71 0.56
N ASN A 120 16.49 17.53 -0.75
CA ASN A 120 16.53 18.62 -1.73
C ASN A 120 15.28 19.54 -1.67
N GLY A 121 14.29 19.17 -0.86
CA GLY A 121 13.02 19.88 -0.66
C GLY A 121 11.92 19.54 -1.66
N ASN A 122 12.15 18.62 -2.60
CA ASN A 122 11.12 18.04 -3.46
C ASN A 122 10.16 17.19 -2.63
N TRP A 123 8.97 16.97 -3.18
CA TRP A 123 7.92 16.19 -2.53
C TRP A 123 7.48 15.04 -3.40
N THR A 124 7.36 13.87 -2.79
CA THR A 124 6.68 12.72 -3.37
C THR A 124 5.32 12.58 -2.68
N VAL A 125 4.26 12.42 -3.47
CA VAL A 125 2.88 12.40 -2.98
C VAL A 125 2.15 11.19 -3.56
N LEU A 126 1.46 10.44 -2.71
CA LEU A 126 0.49 9.43 -3.11
C LEU A 126 -0.91 10.01 -2.92
N THR A 127 -1.65 10.23 -4.02
CA THR A 127 -2.97 10.89 -4.00
C THR A 127 -4.09 9.95 -3.54
N LEU A 128 -5.25 10.51 -3.18
CA LEU A 128 -6.45 9.71 -2.85
C LEU A 128 -6.98 8.90 -4.05
N ASP A 129 -6.61 9.27 -5.26
CA ASP A 129 -7.01 8.61 -6.51
C ASP A 129 -6.05 7.50 -6.94
N GLY A 130 -4.98 7.26 -6.16
CA GLY A 130 -4.02 6.20 -6.44
C GLY A 130 -3.00 6.59 -7.51
N GLU A 131 -2.50 7.82 -7.45
CA GLU A 131 -1.38 8.29 -8.29
C GLU A 131 -0.18 8.63 -7.41
N THR A 132 1.02 8.25 -7.84
CA THR A 132 2.27 8.75 -7.26
C THR A 132 2.81 9.89 -8.10
N LYS A 133 2.93 11.06 -7.50
CA LYS A 133 3.41 12.28 -8.15
C LYS A 133 4.61 12.85 -7.42
N GLU A 134 5.51 13.45 -8.19
CA GLU A 134 6.68 14.14 -7.67
C GLU A 134 6.59 15.61 -8.05
N TYR A 135 6.82 16.46 -7.06
CA TYR A 135 6.69 17.90 -7.20
C TYR A 135 7.99 18.57 -6.73
N PRO A 136 8.59 19.46 -7.54
CA PRO A 136 9.77 20.19 -7.12
C PRO A 136 9.44 21.13 -5.95
N ARG A 137 10.42 21.40 -5.10
CA ARG A 137 10.28 22.36 -3.99
C ARG A 137 9.65 23.69 -4.41
N GLY A 138 10.03 24.18 -5.60
CA GLY A 138 9.68 25.51 -6.09
C GLY A 138 8.21 25.74 -6.38
N ILE A 139 7.34 24.71 -6.33
CA ILE A 139 5.90 24.84 -6.57
C ILE A 139 5.04 24.56 -5.34
N ILE A 140 5.65 24.13 -4.23
CA ILE A 140 4.95 23.82 -2.96
C ILE A 140 5.35 24.84 -1.90
N LYS A 141 4.34 25.32 -1.16
CA LYS A 141 4.46 26.34 -0.13
C LYS A 141 5.04 25.81 1.18
#